data_AF-A0A3B3HFC4-F1
#
_entry.id   AF-A0A3B3HFC4-F1
#
_cell.length_a   1.000
_cell.length_b   1.000
_cell.length_c   1.000
_cell.angle_alpha   90.00
_cell.angle_beta   90.00
_cell.angle_gamma   90.00
#
_symmetry.space_group_name_H-M   'P 1'
#
loop_
_entity.id
_entity.type
_entity.pdbx_description
1 polymer ?
#
loop_
_entity_poly.entity_id
_entity_poly.type
_entity_poly.pdbx_seq_one_letter_code
_entity_poly.pdbx_strand_id
1 'polypeptide(L)'
;DLFFLFCMILQLVFNSVTNCLGPRKFLHSGKLFKAKSSKELYGFLFNDFLLLTQVIKPLGSSGSDKVFSKTHLQYRMYKTPIFLNEVLVKLPTDPSGDEPLFHISHIDRVYTLRAESINERTAWVQKIKAASELFIETEKKKREKAYLVRSQRATGIGRLMVNIVEGIELKPCRSHGTKTLGVHTIRTDTLNPKWNSNCQFFIKDLEQDVLCVTVFERDQFSPDDFLGRTEIRLAEIKKDQGSKGPITKRLLLHEVPTGEIVVRLDLQLFEEP
;
A
#
# COMPACT_ATOMS: atom_id res chain seq x y z
N ASP A 1 4.93 -16.49 -16.92
CA ASP A 1 3.92 -15.67 -16.21
C ASP A 1 4.57 -14.98 -15.02
N LEU A 2 4.42 -13.66 -14.84
CA LEU A 2 5.03 -12.90 -13.73
C LEU A 2 4.18 -12.96 -12.45
N PHE A 3 4.77 -13.36 -11.32
CA PHE A 3 4.10 -13.38 -10.02
C PHE A 3 4.81 -12.46 -8.99
N PHE A 4 4.00 -11.72 -8.23
CA PHE A 4 4.41 -10.60 -7.38
C PHE A 4 4.18 -10.91 -5.88
N LEU A 5 5.17 -10.63 -5.02
CA LEU A 5 5.09 -10.73 -3.55
C LEU A 5 5.42 -9.36 -2.90
N PHE A 6 4.69 -8.95 -1.85
CA PHE A 6 4.66 -7.57 -1.33
C PHE A 6 5.09 -7.44 0.16
N CYS A 7 5.83 -6.37 0.55
CA CYS A 7 6.35 -6.10 1.92
C CYS A 7 6.29 -4.60 2.36
N MET A 8 5.56 -4.13 3.39
CA MET A 8 5.32 -2.67 3.61
C MET A 8 6.44 -1.83 4.28
N ILE A 9 6.62 -0.56 3.89
CA ILE A 9 7.33 0.57 4.54
C ILE A 9 6.48 1.86 4.53
N LEU A 10 6.97 2.90 5.23
CA LEU A 10 6.34 4.20 5.44
C LEU A 10 7.32 5.36 5.11
N GLN A 11 7.41 5.81 3.85
CA GLN A 11 8.02 7.12 3.51
C GLN A 11 7.07 8.00 2.70
N LEU A 12 6.56 9.07 3.33
CA LEU A 12 5.63 9.97 2.67
C LEU A 12 6.34 11.01 1.78
N VAL A 13 6.35 10.78 0.47
CA VAL A 13 6.74 11.77 -0.55
C VAL A 13 5.49 12.34 -1.22
N PHE A 14 5.22 13.64 -1.12
CA PHE A 14 3.97 14.22 -1.64
C PHE A 14 3.90 14.26 -3.17
N ASN A 15 5.01 14.61 -3.84
CA ASN A 15 5.08 14.68 -5.30
C ASN A 15 5.47 13.32 -5.89
N SER A 16 4.68 12.29 -5.60
CA SER A 16 4.89 10.92 -6.05
C SER A 16 3.65 10.37 -6.76
N VAL A 17 3.78 9.16 -7.30
CA VAL A 17 2.64 8.34 -7.71
C VAL A 17 1.99 7.74 -6.46
N THR A 18 0.73 7.33 -6.56
CA THR A 18 -0.04 6.63 -5.52
C THR A 18 -0.16 5.14 -5.88
N ASN A 19 -0.57 4.32 -4.92
CA ASN A 19 -0.70 2.87 -5.11
C ASN A 19 -1.72 2.45 -6.18
N CYS A 20 -2.78 3.23 -6.38
CA CYS A 20 -3.86 2.84 -7.30
C CYS A 20 -4.39 3.94 -8.21
N LEU A 21 -4.21 5.22 -7.87
CA LEU A 21 -4.85 6.35 -8.55
C LEU A 21 -3.94 7.08 -9.55
N GLY A 22 -2.70 6.61 -9.76
CA GLY A 22 -1.71 7.34 -10.55
C GLY A 22 -1.08 8.49 -9.76
N PRO A 23 -0.68 9.61 -10.39
CA PRO A 23 -0.03 10.74 -9.70
C PRO A 23 -0.86 11.27 -8.52
N ARG A 24 -0.20 11.56 -7.38
CA ARG A 24 -0.87 12.19 -6.23
C ARG A 24 -1.32 13.61 -6.59
N LYS A 25 -2.57 13.93 -6.28
CA LYS A 25 -3.19 15.23 -6.56
C LYS A 25 -3.68 15.85 -5.27
N PHE A 26 -3.30 17.11 -5.05
CA PHE A 26 -3.88 17.94 -3.99
C PHE A 26 -5.33 18.31 -4.35
N LEU A 27 -6.25 18.18 -3.40
CA LEU A 27 -7.69 18.40 -3.62
C LEU A 27 -8.28 19.54 -2.78
N HIS A 28 -7.85 19.67 -1.52
CA HIS A 28 -8.36 20.69 -0.60
C HIS A 28 -7.42 20.90 0.59
N SER A 29 -7.46 22.10 1.18
CA SER A 29 -6.85 22.34 2.49
C SER A 29 -7.59 23.41 3.25
N GLY A 30 -7.48 23.38 4.57
CA GLY A 30 -8.08 24.40 5.42
C GLY A 30 -7.96 24.05 6.90
N LYS A 31 -8.37 25.01 7.74
CA LYS A 31 -8.40 24.80 9.18
C LYS A 31 -9.55 23.88 9.58
N LEU A 32 -9.26 23.00 10.52
CA LEU A 32 -10.22 22.06 11.10
C LEU A 32 -10.04 22.06 12.62
N PHE A 33 -11.13 22.01 13.36
CA PHE A 33 -11.09 21.95 14.82
C PHE A 33 -11.63 20.60 15.30
N LYS A 34 -10.94 19.95 16.23
CA LYS A 34 -11.48 18.74 16.86
C LYS A 34 -12.63 19.13 17.79
N ALA A 35 -13.84 18.63 17.55
CA ALA A 35 -15.05 19.08 18.27
C ALA A 35 -14.94 18.97 19.80
N LYS A 36 -14.37 17.89 20.32
CA LYS A 36 -14.26 17.66 21.78
C LYS A 36 -13.23 18.54 22.49
N SER A 37 -12.21 19.05 21.79
CA SER A 37 -11.08 19.74 22.44
C SER A 37 -10.78 21.11 21.84
N SER A 38 -11.57 21.53 20.85
CA SER A 38 -11.37 22.73 20.03
C SER A 38 -9.95 22.89 19.49
N LYS A 39 -9.19 21.80 19.37
CA LYS A 39 -7.79 21.84 18.96
C LYS A 39 -7.74 22.22 17.49
N GLU A 40 -7.04 23.32 17.18
CA GLU A 40 -6.79 23.78 15.82
C GLU A 40 -5.83 22.80 15.12
N LEU A 41 -6.27 22.32 13.97
CA LEU A 41 -5.52 21.48 13.04
C LEU A 41 -5.58 22.14 11.67
N TYR A 42 -4.62 21.78 10.81
CA TYR A 42 -4.64 22.12 9.40
C TYR A 42 -4.70 20.84 8.57
N GLY A 43 -5.76 20.69 7.77
CA GLY A 43 -6.00 19.51 6.95
C GLY A 43 -5.48 19.70 5.53
N PHE A 44 -4.85 18.68 4.98
CA PHE A 44 -4.48 18.57 3.57
C PHE A 44 -5.13 17.31 2.99
N LEU A 45 -6.04 17.49 2.03
CA LEU A 45 -6.69 16.41 1.30
C LEU A 45 -5.96 16.14 0.00
N PHE A 46 -5.56 14.89 -0.19
CA PHE A 46 -5.08 14.36 -1.45
C PHE A 46 -6.09 13.36 -2.02
N ASN A 47 -5.87 12.90 -3.25
CA ASN A 47 -6.73 11.89 -3.87
C ASN A 47 -6.66 10.52 -3.20
N ASP A 48 -5.61 10.22 -2.44
CA ASP A 48 -5.38 8.92 -1.79
C ASP A 48 -5.51 8.94 -0.25
N PHE A 49 -5.20 10.05 0.42
CA PHE A 49 -5.37 10.18 1.88
C PHE A 49 -5.72 11.60 2.33
N LEU A 50 -6.17 11.71 3.58
CA LEU A 50 -6.29 12.95 4.34
C LEU A 50 -5.16 13.05 5.39
N LEU A 51 -4.38 14.13 5.33
CA LEU A 51 -3.33 14.44 6.29
C LEU A 51 -3.80 15.54 7.25
N LEU A 52 -3.79 15.24 8.54
CA LEU A 52 -4.04 16.22 9.60
C LEU A 52 -2.71 16.67 10.20
N THR A 53 -2.51 17.99 10.30
CA THR A 53 -1.29 18.59 10.83
C THR A 53 -1.60 19.62 11.92
N GLN A 54 -0.56 20.02 12.65
CA GLN A 54 -0.56 21.16 13.56
C GLN A 54 0.46 22.17 13.05
N VAL A 55 0.07 23.45 13.06
CA VAL A 55 1.00 24.54 12.79
C VAL A 55 1.96 24.64 13.97
N ILE A 56 3.26 24.57 13.69
CA ILE A 56 4.31 24.90 14.65
C ILE A 56 4.46 26.41 14.60
N LYS A 57 3.88 27.11 15.58
CA LYS A 57 4.10 28.55 15.74
C LYS A 57 5.50 28.77 16.34
N PRO A 58 6.37 29.58 15.72
CA PRO A 58 7.59 30.05 16.37
C PRO A 58 7.22 30.76 17.67
N LEU A 59 8.00 30.54 18.73
CA LEU A 59 7.78 31.17 20.03
C LEU A 59 7.75 32.71 19.86
N GLY A 60 6.62 33.37 20.13
CA GLY A 60 6.48 34.83 20.10
C GLY A 60 5.64 35.47 18.97
N SER A 61 5.03 34.70 18.06
CA SER A 61 4.19 35.25 16.99
C SER A 61 2.69 35.34 17.37
N SER A 62 2.18 36.58 17.49
CA SER A 62 0.75 36.90 17.63
C SER A 62 0.28 37.65 16.38
N GLY A 63 -0.16 36.94 15.35
CA GLY A 63 -0.68 37.54 14.12
C GLY A 63 -1.45 36.53 13.25
N SER A 64 -2.55 36.98 12.66
CA SER A 64 -3.40 36.19 11.77
C SER A 64 -2.74 36.00 10.39
N ASP A 65 -2.11 34.85 10.17
CA ASP A 65 -1.38 34.56 8.93
C ASP A 65 -2.31 34.09 7.79
N LYS A 66 -2.15 34.73 6.62
CA LYS A 66 -2.73 34.32 5.33
C LYS A 66 -1.89 33.19 4.73
N VAL A 67 -2.56 32.17 4.17
CA VAL A 67 -2.03 30.84 3.80
C VAL A 67 -0.91 30.80 2.74
N PHE A 68 -0.65 31.91 2.02
CA PHE A 68 0.35 31.95 0.93
C PHE A 68 1.31 33.16 0.97
N SER A 69 1.41 33.89 2.09
CA SER A 69 2.53 34.83 2.25
C SER A 69 3.83 34.07 2.52
N LYS A 70 4.98 34.66 2.19
CA LYS A 70 6.35 34.11 2.35
C LYS A 70 6.76 33.86 3.83
N THR A 71 5.91 33.26 4.65
CA THR A 71 6.24 32.79 6.00
C THR A 71 6.43 31.28 5.93
N HIS A 72 7.60 30.79 6.37
CA HIS A 72 7.88 29.36 6.47
C HIS A 72 7.07 28.74 7.61
N LEU A 73 5.75 28.59 7.42
CA LEU A 73 4.89 27.85 8.33
C LEU A 73 5.34 26.38 8.34
N GLN A 74 5.83 25.93 9.48
CA GLN A 74 6.19 24.54 9.68
C GLN A 74 4.98 23.78 10.18
N TYR A 75 4.70 22.62 9.58
CA TYR A 75 3.61 21.76 9.96
C TYR A 75 4.16 20.47 10.57
N ARG A 76 3.62 20.08 11.72
CA ARG A 76 3.86 18.76 12.30
C ARG A 76 2.68 17.85 12.00
N MET A 77 2.94 16.65 11.48
CA MET A 77 1.91 15.63 11.33
C MET A 77 1.26 15.35 12.70
N TYR A 78 -0.07 15.43 12.77
CA TYR A 78 -0.79 15.21 14.01
C TYR A 78 -0.96 13.72 14.31
N LYS A 79 -1.33 12.95 13.27
CA LYS A 79 -1.53 11.51 13.30
C LYS A 79 -1.16 10.93 11.94
N THR A 80 -1.00 9.60 11.89
CA THR A 80 -0.87 8.83 10.65
C THR A 80 -1.94 9.28 9.65
N PRO A 81 -1.58 9.49 8.36
CA PRO A 81 -2.54 9.87 7.34
C PRO A 81 -3.70 8.88 7.25
N ILE A 82 -4.89 9.40 6.97
CA ILE A 82 -6.15 8.67 6.92
C ILE A 82 -6.41 8.30 5.46
N PHE A 83 -6.28 7.03 5.09
CA PHE A 83 -6.41 6.59 3.70
C PHE A 83 -7.86 6.55 3.25
N LEU A 84 -8.13 7.01 2.04
CA LEU A 84 -9.51 7.21 1.58
C LEU A 84 -10.20 5.91 1.13
N ASN A 85 -9.47 4.80 0.95
CA ASN A 85 -10.07 3.50 0.61
C ASN A 85 -10.78 2.81 1.77
N GLU A 86 -10.65 3.36 2.98
CA GLU A 86 -11.27 2.85 4.21
C GLU A 86 -11.92 3.95 5.05
N VAL A 87 -12.37 5.03 4.37
CA VAL A 87 -13.06 6.17 5.00
C VAL A 87 -14.55 6.16 4.70
N LEU A 88 -15.35 6.47 5.71
CA LEU A 88 -16.75 6.86 5.56
C LEU A 88 -16.96 8.26 6.14
N VAL A 89 -17.56 9.15 5.37
CA VAL A 89 -17.90 10.51 5.82
C VAL A 89 -19.39 10.59 6.11
N LYS A 90 -19.75 11.12 7.28
CA LYS A 90 -21.13 11.32 7.71
C LYS A 90 -21.34 12.75 8.19
N LEU A 91 -22.48 13.33 7.85
CA LEU A 91 -22.98 14.52 8.53
C LEU A 91 -23.56 14.12 9.89
N PRO A 92 -23.63 15.05 10.86
CA PRO A 92 -24.38 14.84 12.09
C PRO A 92 -25.84 14.47 11.80
N THR A 93 -26.49 13.76 12.73
CA THR A 93 -27.90 13.32 12.62
C THR A 93 -28.87 14.49 12.39
N ASP A 94 -28.51 15.68 12.89
CA ASP A 94 -29.18 16.93 12.57
C ASP A 94 -28.26 17.84 11.72
N PRO A 95 -28.37 17.80 10.39
CA PRO A 95 -27.57 18.63 9.50
C PRO A 95 -28.00 20.11 9.47
N SER A 96 -29.12 20.46 10.14
CA SER A 96 -29.67 21.82 10.22
C SER A 96 -29.08 22.66 11.36
N GLY A 97 -28.33 22.04 12.26
CA GLY A 97 -27.60 22.78 13.30
C GLY A 97 -26.58 23.76 12.70
N ASP A 98 -26.47 24.94 13.32
CA ASP A 98 -25.57 26.03 12.91
C ASP A 98 -24.08 25.64 12.93
N GLU A 99 -23.73 24.54 13.59
CA GLU A 99 -22.33 24.13 13.70
C GLU A 99 -21.83 23.40 12.43
N PRO A 100 -20.69 23.84 11.84
CA PRO A 100 -20.12 23.24 10.65
C PRO A 100 -19.36 21.93 10.94
N LEU A 101 -20.02 20.96 11.58
CA LEU A 101 -19.47 19.68 12.01
C LEU A 101 -19.64 18.57 10.97
N PHE A 102 -18.68 17.66 10.91
CA PHE A 102 -18.76 16.41 10.15
C PHE A 102 -17.95 15.30 10.83
N HIS A 103 -18.26 14.06 10.48
CA HIS A 103 -17.63 12.86 11.03
C HIS A 103 -16.87 12.11 9.94
N ILE A 104 -15.65 11.71 10.25
CA ILE A 104 -14.85 10.78 9.44
C ILE A 104 -14.69 9.49 10.25
N SER A 105 -15.25 8.39 9.76
CA SER A 105 -14.98 7.05 10.26
C SER A 105 -13.86 6.42 9.45
N HIS A 106 -12.83 5.90 10.11
CA HIS A 106 -11.69 5.24 9.47
C HIS A 106 -11.30 4.03 10.32
N ILE A 107 -11.54 2.82 9.79
CA ILE A 107 -11.39 1.56 10.52
C ILE A 107 -12.15 1.65 11.86
N ASP A 108 -11.47 1.52 13.00
CA ASP A 108 -12.05 1.54 14.35
C ASP A 108 -12.04 2.94 14.99
N ARG A 109 -11.82 4.00 14.21
CA ARG A 109 -11.68 5.38 14.73
C ARG A 109 -12.70 6.31 14.10
N VAL A 110 -13.34 7.13 14.94
CA VAL A 110 -14.22 8.22 14.50
C VAL A 110 -13.61 9.56 14.87
N TYR A 111 -13.42 10.41 13.85
CA TYR A 111 -12.97 11.79 14.00
C TYR A 111 -14.18 12.72 13.84
N THR A 112 -14.48 13.51 14.86
CA THR A 112 -15.46 14.59 14.78
C THR A 112 -14.73 15.91 14.59
N LEU A 113 -14.91 16.53 13.42
CA LEU A 113 -14.19 17.71 12.97
C LEU A 113 -15.18 18.84 12.67
N ARG A 114 -14.79 20.07 13.01
CA ARG A 114 -15.51 21.31 12.75
C ARG A 114 -14.74 22.13 11.72
N ALA A 115 -15.39 22.54 10.64
CA ALA A 115 -14.83 23.44 9.64
C ALA A 115 -15.01 24.92 10.05
N GLU A 116 -14.44 25.85 9.28
CA GLU A 116 -14.58 27.30 9.55
C GLU A 116 -15.98 27.83 9.19
N SER A 117 -16.67 27.19 8.25
CA SER A 117 -18.01 27.56 7.81
C SER A 117 -18.80 26.35 7.32
N ILE A 118 -20.12 26.51 7.17
CA ILE A 118 -21.01 25.49 6.59
C ILE A 118 -20.59 25.14 5.14
N ASN A 119 -20.13 26.14 4.39
CA ASN A 119 -19.63 25.95 3.03
C ASN A 119 -18.36 25.09 3.04
N GLU A 120 -17.42 25.38 3.94
CA GLU A 120 -16.21 24.57 4.08
C GLU A 120 -16.52 23.15 4.55
N ARG A 121 -17.43 22.97 5.51
CA ARG A 121 -17.91 21.63 5.91
C ARG A 121 -18.42 20.86 4.68
N THR A 122 -19.27 21.50 3.88
CA THR A 122 -19.84 20.88 2.68
C THR A 122 -18.76 20.52 1.66
N ALA A 123 -17.80 21.41 1.42
CA ALA A 123 -16.66 21.16 0.54
C ALA A 123 -15.80 19.99 1.01
N TRP A 124 -15.46 19.92 2.30
CA TRP A 124 -14.72 18.80 2.90
C TRP A 124 -15.47 17.48 2.70
N VAL A 125 -16.76 17.44 3.05
CA VAL A 125 -17.57 16.22 2.94
C VAL A 125 -17.67 15.74 1.50
N GLN A 126 -17.99 16.63 0.55
CA GLN A 126 -18.12 16.28 -0.86
C GLN A 126 -16.79 15.79 -1.46
N LYS A 127 -15.69 16.50 -1.22
CA LYS A 127 -14.39 16.13 -1.79
C LYS A 127 -13.83 14.84 -1.21
N ILE A 128 -13.95 14.63 0.11
CA ILE A 128 -13.51 13.37 0.73
C ILE A 128 -14.35 12.21 0.20
N LYS A 129 -15.68 12.37 0.14
CA LYS A 129 -16.58 11.33 -0.37
C LYS A 129 -16.25 10.96 -1.82
N ALA A 130 -16.14 11.95 -2.72
CA ALA A 130 -15.82 11.73 -4.12
C ALA A 130 -14.46 11.05 -4.31
N ALA A 131 -13.43 11.49 -3.56
CA ALA A 131 -12.11 10.88 -3.64
C ALA A 131 -12.07 9.45 -3.08
N SER A 132 -12.79 9.19 -1.99
CA SER A 132 -12.94 7.86 -1.39
C SER A 132 -13.65 6.89 -2.34
N GLU A 133 -14.78 7.30 -2.92
CA GLU A 133 -15.53 6.48 -3.90
C GLU A 133 -14.66 6.13 -5.12
N LEU A 134 -13.94 7.11 -5.66
CA LEU A 134 -13.02 6.89 -6.78
C LEU A 134 -11.90 5.90 -6.42
N PHE A 135 -11.32 6.02 -5.21
CA PHE A 135 -10.30 5.10 -4.72
C PHE A 135 -10.86 3.67 -4.66
N ILE A 136 -11.97 3.48 -3.94
CA ILE A 136 -12.60 2.18 -3.73
C ILE A 136 -12.95 1.51 -5.07
N GLU A 137 -13.56 2.26 -6.00
CA GLU A 137 -13.92 1.74 -7.32
C GLU A 137 -12.70 1.35 -8.16
N THR A 138 -11.64 2.17 -8.13
CA THR A 138 -10.40 1.90 -8.87
C THR A 138 -9.67 0.67 -8.33
N GLU A 139 -9.60 0.53 -7.00
CA GLU A 139 -9.01 -0.63 -6.35
C GLU A 139 -9.79 -1.91 -6.66
N LYS A 140 -11.13 -1.84 -6.62
CA LYS A 140 -12.02 -2.96 -6.99
C LYS A 140 -11.80 -3.40 -8.44
N LYS A 141 -11.78 -2.47 -9.41
CA LYS A 141 -11.51 -2.78 -10.82
C LYS A 141 -10.14 -3.42 -11.04
N LYS A 142 -9.10 -2.97 -10.32
CA LYS A 142 -7.77 -3.60 -10.36
C LYS A 142 -7.82 -5.05 -9.84
N ARG A 143 -8.53 -5.29 -8.73
CA ARG A 143 -8.67 -6.62 -8.12
C ARG A 143 -9.44 -7.59 -9.02
N GLU A 144 -10.52 -7.13 -9.65
CA GLU A 144 -11.32 -7.93 -10.58
C GLU A 144 -10.52 -8.33 -11.84
N LYS A 145 -9.76 -7.41 -12.42
CA LYS A 145 -8.85 -7.72 -13.53
C LYS A 145 -7.81 -8.78 -13.15
N ALA A 146 -7.20 -8.65 -11.97
CA ALA A 146 -6.25 -9.64 -11.46
C ALA A 146 -6.90 -11.02 -11.25
N TYR A 147 -8.14 -11.05 -10.75
CA TYR A 147 -8.89 -12.30 -10.57
C TYR A 147 -9.24 -12.96 -11.89
N LEU A 148 -9.74 -12.21 -12.88
CA LEU A 148 -10.10 -12.75 -14.20
C LEU A 148 -8.88 -13.34 -14.93
N VAL A 149 -7.72 -12.68 -14.83
CA VAL A 149 -6.45 -13.20 -15.36
C VAL A 149 -6.06 -14.53 -14.69
N ARG A 150 -6.38 -14.71 -13.40
CA ARG A 150 -6.09 -15.93 -12.63
C ARG A 150 -7.11 -17.05 -12.89
N SER A 151 -8.40 -16.76 -13.06
CA SER A 151 -9.46 -17.78 -13.22
C SER A 151 -9.46 -18.45 -14.60
N GLN A 152 -8.96 -17.79 -15.64
CA GLN A 152 -8.81 -18.37 -16.99
C GLN A 152 -7.71 -19.46 -17.09
N ARG A 153 -7.09 -19.89 -15.97
CA ARG A 153 -5.89 -20.73 -15.95
C ARG A 153 -6.06 -22.10 -15.25
N ALA A 154 -7.29 -22.58 -15.09
CA ALA A 154 -7.58 -23.84 -14.39
C ALA A 154 -7.34 -25.12 -15.22
N THR A 155 -6.90 -25.02 -16.48
CA THR A 155 -6.50 -26.15 -17.31
C THR A 155 -4.98 -26.16 -17.49
N GLY A 156 -4.33 -27.25 -17.13
CA GLY A 156 -2.87 -27.38 -17.20
C GLY A 156 -2.42 -28.83 -17.06
N ILE A 157 -1.18 -29.12 -17.45
CA ILE A 157 -0.51 -30.42 -17.40
C ILE A 157 0.10 -30.74 -16.03
N GLY A 158 -0.08 -29.84 -15.06
CA GLY A 158 0.47 -29.99 -13.71
C GLY A 158 0.27 -28.77 -12.84
N ARG A 159 0.87 -28.83 -11.65
CA ARG A 159 0.96 -27.73 -10.70
C ARG A 159 2.38 -27.56 -10.15
N LEU A 160 2.76 -26.33 -9.89
CA LEU A 160 3.99 -25.96 -9.19
C LEU A 160 3.60 -25.34 -7.84
N MET A 161 3.98 -26.00 -6.74
CA MET A 161 3.92 -25.43 -5.41
C MET A 161 5.21 -24.66 -5.14
N VAL A 162 5.09 -23.40 -4.72
CA VAL A 162 6.22 -22.54 -4.39
C VAL A 162 6.06 -22.06 -2.96
N ASN A 163 7.06 -22.35 -2.14
CA ASN A 163 7.19 -21.79 -0.80
C ASN A 163 8.32 -20.76 -0.82
N ILE A 164 7.97 -19.50 -0.58
CA ILE A 164 8.93 -18.41 -0.43
C ILE A 164 9.39 -18.41 1.02
N VAL A 165 10.62 -18.85 1.25
CA VAL A 165 11.18 -19.07 2.59
C VAL A 165 11.63 -17.73 3.18
N GLU A 166 12.63 -17.11 2.57
CA GLU A 166 13.27 -15.90 3.07
C GLU A 166 13.96 -15.11 1.96
N GLY A 167 14.20 -13.83 2.22
CA GLY A 167 15.12 -12.99 1.46
C GLY A 167 16.44 -12.89 2.21
N ILE A 168 17.54 -12.70 1.50
CA ILE A 168 18.87 -12.56 2.07
C ILE A 168 19.51 -11.30 1.49
N GLU A 169 20.06 -10.43 2.35
CA GLU A 169 20.77 -9.21 1.98
C GLU A 169 20.04 -8.36 0.90
N LEU A 170 18.72 -8.27 1.02
CA LEU A 170 17.92 -7.46 0.11
C LEU A 170 18.45 -6.02 0.05
N LYS A 171 18.34 -5.41 -1.13
CA LYS A 171 18.71 -4.01 -1.36
C LYS A 171 18.20 -3.11 -0.22
N PRO A 172 19.08 -2.37 0.48
CA PRO A 172 18.66 -1.40 1.48
C PRO A 172 17.78 -0.33 0.84
N CYS A 173 16.62 -0.07 1.44
CA CYS A 173 15.78 1.03 1.01
C CYS A 173 16.17 2.35 1.69
N ARG A 174 15.86 3.46 1.05
CA ARG A 174 16.32 4.82 1.41
C ARG A 174 15.68 5.38 2.69
N SER A 175 14.78 4.63 3.34
CA SER A 175 14.02 5.11 4.51
C SER A 175 14.02 4.12 5.67
N HIS A 176 14.45 4.63 6.83
CA HIS A 176 14.25 4.00 8.13
C HIS A 176 12.77 4.16 8.55
N GLY A 177 11.94 3.15 8.28
CA GLY A 177 10.51 3.17 8.61
C GLY A 177 9.97 1.79 9.00
N THR A 178 9.09 1.75 10.00
CA THR A 178 8.51 0.51 10.55
C THR A 178 7.72 -0.26 9.48
N LYS A 179 8.03 -1.55 9.33
CA LYS A 179 7.45 -2.46 8.32
C LYS A 179 6.31 -3.30 8.92
N THR A 180 5.16 -3.42 8.25
CA THR A 180 3.99 -4.22 8.73
C THR A 180 3.31 -4.98 7.59
N LEU A 181 2.98 -6.27 7.79
CA LEU A 181 2.15 -7.07 6.88
C LEU A 181 0.92 -7.59 7.66
N GLY A 182 -0.30 -7.58 7.09
CA GLY A 182 -1.40 -8.42 7.62
C GLY A 182 -1.24 -9.88 7.17
N VAL A 183 -1.99 -10.91 7.59
CA VAL A 183 -2.79 -11.19 8.81
C VAL A 183 -1.94 -11.85 9.90
N HIS A 184 -0.64 -12.07 9.66
CA HIS A 184 0.31 -12.52 10.67
C HIS A 184 1.46 -11.52 10.78
N THR A 185 1.57 -10.90 11.94
CA THR A 185 2.55 -9.86 12.26
C THR A 185 3.92 -10.47 12.51
N ILE A 186 4.88 -10.29 11.59
CA ILE A 186 6.30 -10.52 11.88
C ILE A 186 7.05 -9.21 11.63
N ARG A 187 7.48 -8.56 12.72
CA ARG A 187 8.34 -7.36 12.71
C ARG A 187 9.76 -7.80 12.43
N THR A 188 10.33 -7.46 11.28
CA THR A 188 11.78 -7.51 11.12
C THR A 188 12.25 -6.33 10.27
N ASP A 189 12.86 -5.35 10.93
CA ASP A 189 13.70 -4.32 10.30
C ASP A 189 15.00 -5.01 9.86
N THR A 190 14.88 -5.83 8.83
CA THR A 190 15.95 -6.71 8.37
C THR A 190 15.99 -6.72 6.85
N LEU A 191 17.20 -6.80 6.33
CA LEU A 191 17.46 -7.14 4.93
C LEU A 191 17.31 -8.66 4.68
N ASN A 192 17.00 -9.43 5.73
CA ASN A 192 16.88 -10.88 5.71
C ASN A 192 15.49 -11.36 6.20
N PRO A 193 14.38 -10.96 5.53
CA PRO A 193 13.03 -11.26 6.00
C PRO A 193 12.69 -12.74 5.82
N LYS A 194 11.98 -13.33 6.78
CA LYS A 194 11.46 -14.71 6.69
C LYS A 194 9.96 -14.69 6.47
N TRP A 195 9.51 -15.19 5.32
CA TRP A 195 8.10 -15.14 4.91
C TRP A 195 7.38 -16.46 5.10
N ASN A 196 8.04 -17.59 4.82
CA ASN A 196 7.44 -18.93 4.84
C ASN A 196 6.05 -19.00 4.18
N SER A 197 5.90 -18.33 3.03
CA SER A 197 4.61 -18.14 2.36
C SER A 197 4.44 -19.09 1.18
N ASN A 198 3.28 -19.73 1.07
CA ASN A 198 3.00 -20.70 0.00
C ASN A 198 2.14 -20.09 -1.10
N CYS A 199 2.43 -20.46 -2.35
CA CYS A 199 1.59 -20.22 -3.51
C CYS A 199 1.60 -21.44 -4.45
N GLN A 200 0.52 -21.59 -5.23
CA GLN A 200 0.34 -22.67 -6.20
C GLN A 200 0.09 -22.07 -7.58
N PHE A 201 0.73 -22.67 -8.59
CA PHE A 201 0.56 -22.33 -9.99
C PHE A 201 0.13 -23.55 -10.79
N PHE A 202 -0.74 -23.37 -11.78
CA PHE A 202 -1.01 -24.38 -12.79
C PHE A 202 -0.02 -24.20 -13.95
N ILE A 203 0.38 -25.32 -14.54
CA ILE A 203 1.41 -25.39 -15.57
C ILE A 203 0.72 -25.69 -16.88
N LYS A 204 0.99 -24.89 -17.91
CA LYS A 204 0.41 -25.09 -19.24
C LYS A 204 1.39 -25.81 -20.14
N ASP A 205 2.64 -25.37 -20.13
CA ASP A 205 3.69 -25.89 -20.99
C ASP A 205 4.99 -25.94 -20.20
N LEU A 206 5.48 -27.14 -19.92
CA LEU A 206 6.68 -27.35 -19.12
C LEU A 206 7.95 -26.73 -19.75
N GLU A 207 8.03 -26.71 -21.08
CA GLU A 207 9.21 -26.26 -21.81
C GLU A 207 9.23 -24.74 -21.99
N GLN A 208 8.05 -24.12 -22.10
CA GLN A 208 7.91 -22.68 -22.30
C GLN A 208 7.65 -21.89 -21.01
N ASP A 209 7.02 -22.50 -20.00
CA ASP A 209 6.66 -21.79 -18.78
C ASP A 209 7.89 -21.41 -17.95
N VAL A 210 7.86 -20.17 -17.46
CA VAL A 210 8.90 -19.57 -16.61
C VAL A 210 8.26 -19.07 -15.32
N LEU A 211 8.83 -19.46 -14.19
CA LEU A 211 8.54 -18.89 -12.88
C LEU A 211 9.34 -17.59 -12.76
N CYS A 212 8.66 -16.46 -12.70
CA CYS A 212 9.28 -15.19 -12.34
C CYS A 212 8.88 -14.82 -10.91
N VAL A 213 9.88 -14.61 -10.06
CA VAL A 213 9.73 -14.14 -8.68
C VAL A 213 10.23 -12.71 -8.64
N THR A 214 9.33 -11.78 -8.32
CA THR A 214 9.69 -10.38 -8.11
C THR A 214 9.39 -9.97 -6.68
N VAL A 215 10.37 -9.32 -6.05
CA VAL A 215 10.31 -8.88 -4.65
C VAL A 215 10.10 -7.37 -4.64
N PHE A 216 9.10 -6.94 -3.88
CA PHE A 216 8.82 -5.52 -3.68
C PHE A 216 8.75 -5.16 -2.20
N GLU A 217 9.26 -3.97 -1.90
CA GLU A 217 8.91 -3.25 -0.69
C GLU A 217 7.69 -2.38 -0.97
N ARG A 218 6.53 -2.87 -0.58
CA ARG A 218 5.31 -2.09 -0.50
C ARG A 218 5.54 -0.79 0.26
N ASP A 219 5.01 0.32 -0.21
CA ASP A 219 4.95 1.56 0.56
C ASP A 219 3.48 1.95 0.73
N GLN A 220 3.11 2.49 1.88
CA GLN A 220 1.72 2.86 2.11
C GLN A 220 1.27 4.01 1.20
N PHE A 221 2.20 4.90 0.84
CA PHE A 221 1.99 6.17 0.17
C PHE A 221 2.49 6.19 -1.28
N SER A 222 3.56 5.48 -1.62
CA SER A 222 4.09 5.43 -2.99
C SER A 222 3.97 4.03 -3.59
N PRO A 223 4.12 3.87 -4.93
CA PRO A 223 4.27 2.56 -5.51
C PRO A 223 5.38 1.79 -4.82
N ASP A 224 5.21 0.48 -4.77
CA ASP A 224 6.14 -0.42 -4.13
C ASP A 224 7.55 -0.29 -4.73
N ASP A 225 8.56 -0.18 -3.87
CA ASP A 225 9.96 -0.16 -4.23
C ASP A 225 10.40 -1.53 -4.74
N PHE A 226 10.98 -1.54 -5.94
CA PHE A 226 11.50 -2.76 -6.54
C PHE A 226 12.79 -3.21 -5.82
N LEU A 227 12.74 -4.42 -5.25
CA LEU A 227 13.84 -5.07 -4.53
C LEU A 227 14.52 -6.18 -5.35
N GLY A 228 14.13 -6.36 -6.60
CA GLY A 228 14.78 -7.26 -7.54
C GLY A 228 13.87 -8.39 -8.03
N ARG A 229 14.34 -9.08 -9.06
CA ARG A 229 13.61 -10.19 -9.69
C ARG A 229 14.51 -11.34 -10.09
N THR A 230 13.98 -12.54 -10.12
CA THR A 230 14.65 -13.73 -10.67
C THR A 230 13.67 -14.54 -11.50
N GLU A 231 14.20 -15.27 -12.48
CA GLU A 231 13.41 -16.11 -13.37
C GLU A 231 14.01 -17.52 -13.41
N ILE A 232 13.17 -18.55 -13.43
CA ILE A 232 13.58 -19.94 -13.54
C ILE A 232 12.63 -20.65 -14.50
N ARG A 233 13.19 -21.38 -15.47
CA ARG A 233 12.39 -22.20 -16.39
C ARG A 233 11.85 -23.43 -15.66
N LEU A 234 10.61 -23.82 -15.94
CA LEU A 234 10.02 -25.00 -15.29
C LEU A 234 10.73 -26.30 -15.71
N ALA A 235 11.24 -26.38 -16.93
CA ALA A 235 12.11 -27.48 -17.36
C ALA A 235 13.37 -27.65 -16.49
N GLU A 236 13.98 -26.54 -16.04
CA GLU A 236 15.13 -26.57 -15.12
C GLU A 236 14.71 -27.09 -13.73
N ILE A 237 13.56 -26.63 -13.24
CA ILE A 237 12.98 -27.10 -11.97
C ILE A 237 12.75 -28.62 -12.03
N LYS A 238 12.17 -29.13 -13.13
CA LYS A 238 11.95 -30.57 -13.33
C LYS A 238 13.25 -31.36 -13.32
N LYS A 239 14.26 -30.86 -14.05
CA LYS A 239 15.58 -31.49 -14.14
C LYS A 239 16.24 -31.59 -12.77
N ASP A 240 16.22 -30.51 -12.00
CA ASP A 240 16.85 -30.44 -10.69
C ASP A 240 16.11 -31.24 -9.62
N GLN A 241 14.78 -31.27 -9.70
CA GLN A 241 13.91 -32.06 -8.82
C GLN A 241 14.09 -33.57 -9.05
N GLY A 242 14.12 -34.03 -10.30
CA GLY A 242 14.16 -35.45 -10.63
C GLY A 242 13.09 -36.22 -9.85
N SER A 243 13.50 -37.32 -9.18
CA SER A 243 12.63 -38.12 -8.31
C SER A 243 12.78 -37.81 -6.82
N LYS A 244 13.45 -36.70 -6.45
CA LYS A 244 13.91 -36.44 -5.07
C LYS A 244 12.95 -35.59 -4.24
N GLY A 245 11.74 -35.34 -4.74
CA GLY A 245 10.75 -34.50 -4.07
C GLY A 245 11.10 -33.00 -4.13
N PRO A 246 10.50 -32.16 -3.27
CA PRO A 246 10.66 -30.71 -3.34
C PRO A 246 12.11 -30.24 -3.24
N ILE A 247 12.54 -29.35 -4.12
CA ILE A 247 13.89 -28.76 -4.13
C ILE A 247 13.90 -27.39 -3.46
N THR A 248 15.03 -27.00 -2.88
CA THR A 248 15.26 -25.64 -2.36
C THR A 248 16.33 -24.97 -3.20
N LYS A 249 16.02 -23.78 -3.74
CA LYS A 249 16.97 -22.95 -4.49
C LYS A 249 17.17 -21.63 -3.78
N ARG A 250 18.43 -21.18 -3.74
CA ARG A 250 18.83 -19.82 -3.37
C ARG A 250 19.19 -19.09 -4.67
N LEU A 251 18.47 -18.02 -4.97
CA LEU A 251 18.49 -17.35 -6.26
C LEU A 251 18.88 -15.89 -6.09
N LEU A 252 19.78 -15.42 -6.95
CA LEU A 252 20.16 -14.00 -7.00
C LEU A 252 19.01 -13.16 -7.54
N LEU A 253 18.76 -12.01 -6.91
CA LEU A 253 17.83 -11.02 -7.43
C LEU A 253 18.58 -10.10 -8.41
N HIS A 254 18.09 -10.05 -9.64
CA HIS A 254 18.60 -9.21 -10.72
C HIS A 254 17.95 -7.83 -10.71
N GLU A 255 18.55 -6.90 -11.47
CA GLU A 255 18.13 -5.48 -11.59
C GLU A 255 18.24 -4.68 -10.27
N VAL A 256 18.98 -5.23 -9.31
CA VAL A 256 19.31 -4.61 -8.02
C VAL A 256 20.78 -4.92 -7.65
N PRO A 257 21.43 -4.10 -6.81
CA PRO A 257 22.83 -4.29 -6.46
C PRO A 257 23.07 -5.45 -5.48
N THR A 258 22.08 -5.78 -4.64
CA THR A 258 22.15 -6.86 -3.65
C THR A 258 20.80 -7.54 -3.52
N GLY A 259 20.80 -8.76 -3.02
CA GLY A 259 19.59 -9.48 -2.67
C GLY A 259 19.55 -10.87 -3.27
N GLU A 260 19.13 -11.83 -2.47
CA GLU A 260 18.82 -13.19 -2.89
C GLU A 260 17.49 -13.62 -2.28
N ILE A 261 16.88 -14.64 -2.87
CA ILE A 261 15.65 -15.25 -2.37
C ILE A 261 15.82 -16.76 -2.26
N VAL A 262 15.37 -17.31 -1.14
CA VAL A 262 15.30 -18.76 -0.92
C VAL A 262 13.88 -19.22 -1.19
N VAL A 263 13.74 -20.12 -2.15
CA VAL A 263 12.46 -20.70 -2.56
C VAL A 263 12.53 -22.22 -2.50
N ARG A 264 11.48 -22.84 -1.96
CA ARG A 264 11.26 -24.27 -2.06
C ARG A 264 10.20 -24.54 -3.13
N LEU A 265 10.51 -25.40 -4.08
CA LEU A 265 9.76 -25.67 -5.30
C LEU A 265 9.37 -27.14 -5.32
N ASP A 266 8.11 -27.43 -5.60
CA ASP A 266 7.60 -28.77 -5.81
C ASP A 266 6.74 -28.82 -7.06
N LEU A 267 7.31 -29.36 -8.12
CA LEU A 267 6.70 -29.54 -9.42
C LEU A 267 5.99 -30.90 -9.48
N GLN A 268 4.68 -30.87 -9.72
CA GLN A 268 3.85 -32.07 -9.86
C GLN A 268 3.14 -32.02 -11.22
N LEU A 269 3.56 -32.88 -12.15
CA LEU A 269 2.84 -33.07 -13.40
C LEU A 269 1.66 -34.01 -13.16
N PHE A 270 0.53 -33.73 -13.81
CA PHE A 270 -0.59 -34.65 -13.81
C PHE A 270 -0.24 -35.82 -14.73
N GLU A 271 -0.63 -37.03 -14.35
CA GLU A 271 -0.52 -38.17 -15.26
C GLU A 271 -1.42 -37.91 -16.48
N GLU A 272 -0.90 -38.19 -17.68
CA GLU A 272 -1.77 -38.27 -18.85
C GLU A 272 -2.77 -39.41 -18.60
N PRO A 273 -4.08 -39.19 -18.82
CA PRO A 273 -5.10 -40.22 -18.63
C PRO A 273 -4.93 -41.41 -19.57
#